data_AF-A0A7Y4VKA8-F1
#
_entry.id   AF-A0A7Y4VKA8-F1
#
_cell.length_a   1.000
_cell.length_b   1.000
_cell.length_c   1.000
_cell.angle_alpha   90.00
_cell.angle_beta   90.00
_cell.angle_gamma   90.00
#
_symmetry.space_group_name_H-M   'P 1'
#
loop_
_entity.id
_entity.type
_entity.pdbx_description
1 polymer ?
#
loop_
_entity_poly.entity_id
_entity_poly.type
_entity_poly.pdbx_seq_one_letter_code
_entity_poly.pdbx_strand_id
1 'polypeptide(L)'
;MKLRILLIVCLGLFSWQHAIAWVYPEHRRIAILAIQKLPEAQRIVLEHLWAEARTGHENRLTPSLFDLQNPLRPKQLDYASWMGIAGDHSCSPDAMLKTVLYSDWILRVAEITFHLEADLAKAKNASQLINALRDSDIKLQRADIDYATRAGSNNVHFLLSRRTSSERAEEFLANSLRDSVDLNAIAAYAWFHTLALRKATLYAARTTPAEQKAALALAALADEAFAIHFLQDMFSAGHIAGTWGNASLRKGTHDYYNERGLEVITWEGTKRVAKGDAYMRDEDADFAAEAVKLSLQQLIGAAEGNSTKSNTDWLNVKLRPDTLDVCKNTLLPNGKLDFDLVKDVLMKTPVPGLGSGLGELPRFRSELGLFLGVSTSVNVSSIRGGFASGQEVPGSVAGIEADVMIGYGLEGVLNQTGDGLVFFQAGWRQDSPSSTQFSTNDPNYQANTITSIIPGRSAYSVRLRLPFWLVPGDLLLAGPILGFTHPKAFQKIAVEAVNGGVIGWQSRFATPIGRFQFVLGREVGISIYGLGGTADALFVPTSSNTLAIVTYKSIKYDFPFLEYQPVRSFSQSQSSALKLQFSFGVDAPFKTAAITPVAQTDFELKPIWYVSVRLIFNWRYYF
;
A
#
# COMPACT_ATOMS: atom_id res chain seq x y z
N MET A 1 -9.62 -3.81 -32.66
CA MET A 1 -9.54 -4.92 -31.68
C MET A 1 -8.23 -4.94 -30.87
N LYS A 2 -7.07 -4.58 -31.43
CA LYS A 2 -5.77 -4.59 -30.72
C LYS A 2 -5.55 -3.47 -29.68
N LEU A 3 -6.24 -2.32 -29.79
CA LEU A 3 -6.12 -1.20 -28.83
C LEU A 3 -6.91 -1.40 -27.52
N ARG A 4 -7.99 -2.21 -27.56
CA ARG A 4 -8.77 -2.58 -26.35
C ARG A 4 -7.97 -3.51 -25.43
N ILE A 5 -7.09 -4.34 -25.99
CA ILE A 5 -6.26 -5.28 -25.23
C ILE A 5 -5.14 -4.54 -24.47
N LEU A 6 -4.59 -3.46 -25.00
CA LEU A 6 -3.52 -2.69 -24.33
C LEU A 6 -4.01 -1.99 -23.05
N LEU A 7 -5.21 -1.41 -23.08
CA LEU A 7 -5.82 -0.75 -21.92
C LEU A 7 -6.30 -1.77 -20.86
N ILE A 8 -6.84 -2.91 -21.31
CA ILE A 8 -7.32 -3.98 -20.41
C ILE A 8 -6.15 -4.72 -19.75
N VAL A 9 -5.00 -4.87 -20.41
CA VAL A 9 -3.81 -5.52 -19.81
C VAL A 9 -3.12 -4.60 -18.78
N CYS A 10 -3.14 -3.27 -18.96
CA CYS A 10 -2.61 -2.35 -17.95
C CYS A 10 -3.56 -2.13 -16.76
N LEU A 11 -4.88 -2.22 -16.96
CA LEU A 11 -5.88 -2.00 -15.91
C LEU A 11 -6.32 -3.30 -15.19
N GLY A 12 -6.15 -4.47 -15.83
CA GLY A 12 -6.60 -5.76 -15.32
C GLY A 12 -5.59 -6.51 -14.42
N LEU A 13 -4.36 -6.01 -14.30
CA LEU A 13 -3.30 -6.68 -13.53
C LEU A 13 -3.14 -6.15 -12.09
N PHE A 14 -4.03 -5.27 -11.60
CA PHE A 14 -3.88 -4.63 -10.28
C PHE A 14 -4.98 -4.97 -9.26
N SER A 15 -5.76 -6.03 -9.48
CA SER A 15 -6.69 -6.56 -8.46
C SER A 15 -5.98 -7.49 -7.47
N TRP A 16 -4.93 -7.00 -6.81
CA TRP A 16 -4.20 -7.78 -5.80
C TRP A 16 -4.52 -7.21 -4.43
N GLN A 17 -4.79 -8.14 -3.53
CA GLN A 17 -5.26 -7.88 -2.18
C GLN A 17 -4.03 -7.51 -1.38
N HIS A 18 -4.13 -6.58 -0.45
CA HIS A 18 -2.99 -6.23 0.41
C HIS A 18 -3.52 -5.91 1.79
N ALA A 19 -3.76 -6.93 2.59
CA ALA A 19 -3.95 -6.77 4.02
C ALA A 19 -2.78 -7.47 4.66
N ILE A 20 -1.79 -6.68 5.08
CA ILE A 20 -0.75 -7.19 5.96
C ILE A 20 -1.42 -7.41 7.30
N ALA A 21 -1.06 -8.49 7.97
CA ALA A 21 -1.41 -8.75 9.35
C ALA A 21 -0.86 -7.69 10.31
N TRP A 22 -1.00 -7.92 11.63
CA TRP A 22 -0.23 -7.18 12.63
C TRP A 22 1.20 -7.02 12.13
N VAL A 23 1.78 -5.81 12.21
CA VAL A 23 3.08 -5.62 11.58
C VAL A 23 4.10 -6.50 12.30
N TYR A 24 5.12 -7.01 11.61
CA TYR A 24 6.13 -7.94 12.16
C TYR A 24 6.50 -7.67 13.64
N PRO A 25 6.78 -6.43 14.09
CA PRO A 25 7.11 -6.17 15.49
C PRO A 25 6.00 -6.53 16.48
N GLU A 26 4.74 -6.33 16.08
CA GLU A 26 3.56 -6.65 16.87
C GLU A 26 3.41 -8.17 17.05
N HIS A 27 3.51 -8.96 15.97
CA HIS A 27 3.54 -10.43 16.04
C HIS A 27 4.61 -10.94 16.99
N ARG A 28 5.84 -10.41 16.84
CA ARG A 28 6.96 -10.76 17.72
C ARG A 28 6.68 -10.37 19.16
N ARG A 29 6.13 -9.18 19.41
CA ARG A 29 5.78 -8.69 20.76
C ARG A 29 4.77 -9.62 21.44
N ILE A 30 3.74 -10.06 20.73
CA ILE A 30 2.74 -11.00 21.27
C ILE A 30 3.37 -12.34 21.59
N ALA A 31 4.23 -12.87 20.71
CA ALA A 31 4.94 -14.11 20.96
C ALA A 31 5.82 -14.01 22.21
N ILE A 32 6.55 -12.90 22.39
CA ILE A 32 7.34 -12.64 23.60
C ILE A 32 6.45 -12.64 24.85
N LEU A 33 5.34 -11.91 24.83
CA LEU A 33 4.41 -11.85 25.97
C LEU A 33 3.84 -13.23 26.31
N ALA A 34 3.48 -14.03 25.30
CA ALA A 34 2.98 -15.38 25.49
C ALA A 34 4.02 -16.28 26.16
N ILE A 35 5.28 -16.26 25.69
CA ILE A 35 6.38 -17.04 26.28
C ILE A 35 6.69 -16.58 27.71
N GLN A 36 6.64 -15.28 27.97
CA GLN A 36 6.82 -14.71 29.32
C GLN A 36 5.69 -15.09 30.30
N LYS A 37 4.49 -15.36 29.80
CA LYS A 37 3.34 -15.82 30.59
C LYS A 37 3.32 -17.33 30.82
N LEU A 38 4.17 -18.11 30.12
CA LEU A 38 4.30 -19.54 30.38
C LEU A 38 4.82 -19.78 31.82
N PRO A 39 4.27 -20.77 32.55
CA PRO A 39 4.88 -21.32 33.75
C PRO A 39 6.34 -21.70 33.51
N GLU A 40 7.18 -21.52 34.53
CA GLU A 40 8.63 -21.74 34.43
C GLU A 40 8.99 -23.15 33.91
N ALA A 41 8.35 -24.18 34.44
CA ALA A 41 8.57 -25.56 34.00
C ALA A 41 8.29 -25.75 32.49
N GLN A 42 7.21 -25.15 31.99
CA GLN A 42 6.85 -25.23 30.57
C GLN A 42 7.82 -24.40 29.70
N ARG A 43 8.26 -23.23 30.19
CA ARG A 43 9.26 -22.42 29.51
C ARG A 43 10.57 -23.17 29.32
N ILE A 44 11.03 -23.90 30.33
CA ILE A 44 12.26 -24.72 30.25
C ILE A 44 12.14 -25.77 29.15
N VAL A 45 10.98 -26.42 29.00
CA VAL A 45 10.76 -27.39 27.91
C VAL A 45 10.80 -26.72 26.55
N LEU A 46 10.19 -25.54 26.39
CA LEU A 46 10.25 -24.79 25.15
C LEU A 46 11.68 -24.33 24.82
N GLU A 47 12.45 -23.89 25.83
CA GLU A 47 13.86 -23.54 25.69
C GLU A 47 14.71 -24.74 25.27
N HIS A 48 14.42 -25.93 25.81
CA HIS A 48 15.07 -27.18 25.39
C HIS A 48 14.75 -27.51 23.93
N LEU A 49 13.48 -27.44 23.52
CA LEU A 49 13.09 -27.63 22.12
C LEU A 49 13.81 -26.66 21.18
N TRP A 50 13.94 -25.40 21.60
CA TRP A 50 14.65 -24.39 20.83
C TRP A 50 16.17 -24.63 20.77
N ALA A 51 16.77 -25.12 21.86
CA ALA A 51 18.17 -25.53 21.90
C ALA A 51 18.45 -26.74 20.99
N GLU A 52 17.54 -27.71 20.94
CA GLU A 52 17.64 -28.84 19.99
C GLU A 52 17.49 -28.36 18.55
N ALA A 53 16.48 -27.54 18.27
CA ALA A 53 16.17 -27.03 16.94
C ALA A 53 17.31 -26.21 16.33
N ARG A 54 18.08 -25.47 17.13
CA ARG A 54 19.20 -24.67 16.62
C ARG A 54 20.46 -25.44 16.27
N THR A 55 20.53 -26.74 16.58
CA THR A 55 21.75 -27.52 16.39
C THR A 55 22.21 -27.44 14.92
N GLY A 56 23.40 -26.90 14.68
CA GLY A 56 23.95 -26.66 13.34
C GLY A 56 23.49 -25.35 12.67
N HIS A 57 22.74 -24.51 13.38
CA HIS A 57 22.20 -23.22 12.94
C HIS A 57 22.50 -22.08 13.93
N GLU A 58 23.48 -22.26 14.81
CA GLU A 58 23.83 -21.33 15.89
C GLU A 58 24.34 -19.99 15.36
N ASN A 59 24.84 -19.93 14.14
CA ASN A 59 25.22 -18.66 13.49
C ASN A 59 24.01 -17.85 12.98
N ARG A 60 22.82 -18.45 12.90
CA ARG A 60 21.60 -17.81 12.39
C ARG A 60 20.51 -17.66 13.43
N LEU A 61 20.48 -18.51 14.45
CA LEU A 61 19.44 -18.52 15.49
C LEU A 61 20.02 -18.11 16.84
N THR A 62 19.27 -17.32 17.62
CA THR A 62 19.71 -16.85 18.94
C THR A 62 19.71 -17.97 19.98
N PRO A 63 20.58 -17.88 21.01
CA PRO A 63 20.61 -18.83 22.12
C PRO A 63 19.37 -18.77 23.03
N SER A 64 18.62 -17.66 23.01
CA SER A 64 17.37 -17.47 23.76
C SER A 64 16.16 -17.52 22.81
N LEU A 65 14.97 -17.81 23.35
CA LEU A 65 13.71 -17.81 22.59
C LEU A 65 13.36 -16.43 22.04
N PHE A 66 13.82 -15.38 22.70
CA PHE A 66 13.72 -13.99 22.29
C PHE A 66 14.89 -13.18 22.85
N ASP A 67 15.33 -12.17 22.10
CA ASP A 67 16.34 -11.20 22.55
C ASP A 67 15.67 -9.84 22.83
N LEU A 68 15.65 -9.41 24.09
CA LEU A 68 15.09 -8.10 24.46
C LEU A 68 16.03 -6.93 24.17
N GLN A 69 17.32 -7.17 23.97
CA GLN A 69 18.28 -6.11 23.65
C GLN A 69 18.15 -5.62 22.22
N ASN A 70 17.54 -6.43 21.33
CA ASN A 70 17.10 -6.05 19.99
C ASN A 70 18.10 -5.15 19.26
N PRO A 71 19.25 -5.66 18.79
CA PRO A 71 20.15 -4.85 18.00
C PRO A 71 19.40 -4.37 16.76
N LEU A 72 19.41 -3.07 16.49
CA LEU A 72 18.87 -2.47 15.27
C LEU A 72 19.44 -3.11 13.98
N ARG A 73 20.52 -3.90 14.10
CA ARG A 73 21.09 -4.73 13.05
C ARG A 73 21.25 -6.18 13.55
N PRO A 74 20.19 -7.00 13.47
CA PRO A 74 20.27 -8.39 13.90
C PRO A 74 21.18 -9.21 13.01
N LYS A 75 22.02 -10.04 13.63
CA LYS A 75 22.82 -11.07 12.96
C LYS A 75 22.19 -12.46 13.07
N GLN A 76 21.30 -12.63 14.04
CA GLN A 76 20.57 -13.84 14.33
C GLN A 76 19.09 -13.50 14.51
N LEU A 77 18.23 -14.49 14.28
CA LEU A 77 16.80 -14.39 14.52
C LEU A 77 16.42 -15.24 15.73
N ASP A 78 15.52 -14.72 16.54
CA ASP A 78 14.94 -15.45 17.65
C ASP A 78 13.65 -16.18 17.25
N TYR A 79 13.17 -17.06 18.12
CA TYR A 79 11.95 -17.83 17.82
C TYR A 79 10.73 -16.93 17.71
N ALA A 80 10.60 -15.92 18.56
CA ALA A 80 9.50 -14.95 18.50
C ALA A 80 9.42 -14.19 17.16
N SER A 81 10.57 -13.94 16.51
CA SER A 81 10.64 -13.34 15.18
C SER A 81 10.00 -14.20 14.10
N TRP A 82 9.94 -15.52 14.26
CA TRP A 82 9.40 -16.41 13.23
C TRP A 82 7.92 -16.14 12.98
N MET A 83 7.17 -15.76 14.00
CA MET A 83 5.75 -15.38 13.88
C MET A 83 5.54 -14.11 13.05
N GLY A 84 6.49 -13.17 13.06
CA GLY A 84 6.45 -11.99 12.19
C GLY A 84 6.94 -12.24 10.76
N ILE A 85 7.56 -13.40 10.50
CA ILE A 85 8.04 -13.82 9.16
C ILE A 85 7.02 -14.74 8.47
N ALA A 86 6.37 -15.60 9.25
CA ALA A 86 5.27 -16.44 8.82
C ALA A 86 4.16 -15.60 8.16
N GLY A 87 3.52 -16.15 7.11
CA GLY A 87 2.40 -15.52 6.41
C GLY A 87 2.78 -14.30 5.55
N ASP A 88 3.39 -13.28 6.15
CA ASP A 88 3.69 -12.01 5.50
C ASP A 88 4.94 -12.06 4.61
N HIS A 89 6.00 -12.70 5.09
CA HIS A 89 7.29 -12.81 4.39
C HIS A 89 7.56 -14.23 3.88
N SER A 90 6.61 -15.15 4.06
CA SER A 90 6.75 -16.55 3.63
C SER A 90 5.40 -17.21 3.42
N CYS A 91 5.31 -18.11 2.44
CA CYS A 91 4.05 -18.74 2.04
C CYS A 91 3.82 -20.13 2.64
N SER A 92 4.79 -20.69 3.37
CA SER A 92 4.68 -21.99 4.04
C SER A 92 5.73 -22.13 5.15
N PRO A 93 5.56 -23.05 6.13
CA PRO A 93 6.57 -23.34 7.14
C PRO A 93 7.93 -23.71 6.53
N ASP A 94 7.96 -24.51 5.47
CA ASP A 94 9.20 -24.91 4.78
C ASP A 94 9.88 -23.72 4.09
N ALA A 95 9.12 -22.85 3.43
CA ALA A 95 9.66 -21.65 2.79
C ALA A 95 10.18 -20.63 3.81
N MET A 96 9.46 -20.47 4.92
CA MET A 96 9.87 -19.65 6.06
C MET A 96 11.20 -20.15 6.61
N LEU A 97 11.28 -21.44 6.93
CA LEU A 97 12.48 -22.01 7.56
C LEU A 97 13.70 -21.89 6.65
N LYS A 98 13.57 -22.18 5.35
CA LYS A 98 14.65 -21.99 4.37
C LYS A 98 15.14 -20.55 4.33
N THR A 99 14.22 -19.60 4.40
CA THR A 99 14.55 -18.16 4.41
C THR A 99 15.28 -17.78 5.68
N VAL A 100 14.75 -18.15 6.85
CA VAL A 100 15.34 -17.88 8.17
C VAL A 100 16.77 -18.42 8.26
N LEU A 101 17.00 -19.65 7.80
CA LEU A 101 18.29 -20.34 7.97
C LEU A 101 19.32 -19.97 6.91
N TYR A 102 18.92 -19.64 5.69
CA TYR A 102 19.87 -19.58 4.56
C TYR A 102 19.85 -18.26 3.78
N SER A 103 19.00 -17.31 4.16
CA SER A 103 18.90 -16.03 3.47
C SER A 103 19.33 -14.85 4.34
N ASP A 104 20.04 -13.90 3.73
CA ASP A 104 20.43 -12.64 4.38
C ASP A 104 19.35 -11.55 4.25
N TRP A 105 18.50 -11.60 3.22
CA TRP A 105 17.47 -10.56 3.04
C TRP A 105 16.49 -10.51 4.20
N ILE A 106 16.27 -11.63 4.90
CA ILE A 106 15.37 -11.67 6.05
C ILE A 106 15.96 -11.00 7.29
N LEU A 107 17.30 -10.97 7.44
CA LEU A 107 17.94 -10.13 8.47
C LEU A 107 17.71 -8.65 8.18
N ARG A 108 17.71 -8.27 6.90
CA ARG A 108 17.41 -6.90 6.50
C ARG A 108 15.96 -6.54 6.79
N VAL A 109 15.02 -7.45 6.59
CA VAL A 109 13.63 -7.28 7.03
C VAL A 109 13.55 -7.09 8.54
N ALA A 110 14.21 -7.95 9.33
CA ALA A 110 14.23 -7.80 10.79
C ALA A 110 14.85 -6.45 11.26
N GLU A 111 15.92 -5.98 10.61
CA GLU A 111 16.46 -4.63 10.84
C GLU A 111 15.40 -3.54 10.58
N ILE A 112 14.72 -3.60 9.44
CA ILE A 112 13.69 -2.61 9.07
C ILE A 112 12.54 -2.62 10.07
N THR A 113 12.10 -3.80 10.52
CA THR A 113 10.96 -3.93 11.42
C THR A 113 11.32 -3.51 12.85
N PHE A 114 12.54 -3.76 13.32
CA PHE A 114 13.02 -3.19 14.60
C PHE A 114 13.14 -1.66 14.56
N HIS A 115 13.52 -1.09 13.41
CA HIS A 115 13.45 0.35 13.22
C HIS A 115 12.00 0.86 13.23
N LEU A 116 11.07 0.15 12.57
CA LEU A 116 9.64 0.49 12.61
C LEU A 116 9.10 0.48 14.05
N GLU A 117 9.41 -0.54 14.85
CA GLU A 117 9.00 -0.60 16.27
C GLU A 117 9.45 0.64 17.03
N ALA A 118 10.72 1.02 16.88
CA ALA A 118 11.28 2.21 17.52
C ALA A 118 10.66 3.52 17.00
N ASP A 119 10.31 3.60 15.72
CA ASP A 119 9.72 4.78 15.11
C ASP A 119 8.24 4.93 15.49
N LEU A 120 7.47 3.84 15.57
CA LEU A 120 6.10 3.82 16.09
C LEU A 120 6.06 4.25 17.55
N ALA A 121 6.96 3.74 18.40
CA ALA A 121 7.04 4.14 19.80
C ALA A 121 7.40 5.62 20.00
N LYS A 122 8.12 6.23 19.05
CA LYS A 122 8.47 7.66 19.09
C LYS A 122 7.40 8.58 18.50
N ALA A 123 6.46 8.04 17.71
CA ALA A 123 5.45 8.83 17.03
C ALA A 123 4.52 9.50 18.05
N LYS A 124 4.41 10.83 17.97
CA LYS A 124 3.60 11.65 18.90
C LYS A 124 2.25 12.07 18.29
N ASN A 125 2.08 11.84 16.99
CA ASN A 125 0.87 12.21 16.26
C ASN A 125 0.66 11.32 15.03
N ALA A 126 -0.54 11.38 14.47
CA ALA A 126 -0.94 10.57 13.32
C ALA A 126 -0.02 10.76 12.11
N SER A 127 0.44 11.98 11.83
CA SER A 127 1.33 12.24 10.69
C SER A 127 2.67 11.52 10.83
N GLN A 128 3.26 11.52 12.03
CA GLN A 128 4.52 10.81 12.30
C GLN A 128 4.35 9.29 12.19
N LEU A 129 3.27 8.73 12.74
CA LEU A 129 2.94 7.31 12.63
C LEU A 129 2.76 6.89 11.17
N ILE A 130 2.00 7.68 10.41
CA ILE A 130 1.75 7.44 8.98
C ILE A 130 3.07 7.47 8.17
N ASN A 131 3.97 8.41 8.47
CA ASN A 131 5.27 8.48 7.81
C ASN A 131 6.18 7.29 8.19
N ALA A 132 6.17 6.85 9.45
CA ALA A 132 6.94 5.68 9.89
C ALA A 132 6.51 4.41 9.16
N LEU A 133 5.20 4.19 9.03
CA LEU A 133 4.65 3.06 8.28
C LEU A 133 5.02 3.11 6.80
N ARG A 134 4.83 4.27 6.15
CA ARG A 134 5.27 4.49 4.77
C ARG A 134 6.73 4.16 4.57
N ASP A 135 7.60 4.69 5.42
CA ASP A 135 9.04 4.52 5.28
C ASP A 135 9.44 3.06 5.50
N SER A 136 8.77 2.36 6.41
CA SER A 136 8.93 0.92 6.58
C SER A 136 8.47 0.15 5.35
N ASP A 137 7.25 0.39 4.84
CA ASP A 137 6.69 -0.30 3.69
C ASP A 137 7.57 -0.16 2.44
N ILE A 138 8.11 1.04 2.20
CA ILE A 138 9.07 1.28 1.10
C ILE A 138 10.35 0.46 1.30
N LYS A 139 10.89 0.45 2.53
CA LYS A 139 12.12 -0.30 2.83
C LYS A 139 11.89 -1.81 2.76
N LEU A 140 10.75 -2.29 3.25
CA LEU A 140 10.34 -3.70 3.20
C LEU A 140 10.17 -4.15 1.75
N GLN A 141 9.49 -3.37 0.91
CA GLN A 141 9.33 -3.69 -0.51
C GLN A 141 10.67 -3.77 -1.26
N ARG A 142 11.72 -3.09 -0.78
CA ARG A 142 13.08 -3.17 -1.33
C ARG A 142 13.88 -4.36 -0.79
N ALA A 143 13.72 -4.70 0.48
CA ALA A 143 14.41 -5.83 1.12
C ALA A 143 13.77 -7.17 0.74
N ASP A 144 12.44 -7.18 0.66
CA ASP A 144 11.59 -8.28 0.25
C ASP A 144 10.81 -7.85 -0.99
N ILE A 145 11.32 -8.24 -2.16
CA ILE A 145 10.75 -7.86 -3.45
C ILE A 145 9.33 -8.38 -3.69
N ASP A 146 8.90 -9.40 -2.96
CA ASP A 146 7.56 -9.97 -3.10
C ASP A 146 6.67 -9.59 -1.89
N TYR A 147 7.11 -8.68 -1.02
CA TYR A 147 6.40 -8.24 0.20
C TYR A 147 4.93 -7.90 -0.06
N ALA A 148 4.67 -6.94 -0.96
CA ALA A 148 3.29 -6.60 -1.33
C ALA A 148 2.52 -7.81 -1.89
N THR A 149 3.18 -8.66 -2.69
CA THR A 149 2.49 -9.74 -3.41
C THR A 149 2.19 -10.98 -2.57
N ARG A 150 2.95 -11.23 -1.50
CA ARG A 150 2.72 -12.36 -0.59
C ARG A 150 1.62 -12.08 0.42
N ALA A 151 1.68 -10.91 1.06
CA ALA A 151 0.73 -10.52 2.11
C ALA A 151 -0.73 -10.39 1.63
N GLY A 152 -1.03 -10.46 0.33
CA GLY A 152 -2.44 -10.57 -0.09
C GLY A 152 -2.65 -11.29 -1.41
N SER A 153 -1.90 -12.37 -1.59
CA SER A 153 -2.21 -13.37 -2.62
C SER A 153 -3.58 -14.03 -2.41
N ASN A 154 -4.08 -14.12 -1.17
CA ASN A 154 -5.43 -14.59 -0.87
C ASN A 154 -5.98 -13.97 0.44
N ASN A 155 -7.09 -14.52 0.93
CA ASN A 155 -7.83 -14.07 2.11
C ASN A 155 -7.42 -14.81 3.41
N VAL A 156 -6.32 -15.56 3.43
CA VAL A 156 -6.00 -16.48 4.54
C VAL A 156 -5.83 -15.80 5.89
N HIS A 157 -5.39 -14.54 5.92
CA HIS A 157 -5.21 -13.80 7.17
C HIS A 157 -6.53 -13.43 7.87
N PHE A 158 -7.67 -13.58 7.20
CA PHE A 158 -8.94 -13.12 7.75
C PHE A 158 -9.78 -14.27 8.31
N LEU A 159 -10.69 -13.91 9.22
CA LEU A 159 -11.78 -14.76 9.61
C LEU A 159 -12.87 -14.79 8.52
N LEU A 160 -13.51 -15.95 8.36
CA LEU A 160 -14.75 -16.03 7.59
C LEU A 160 -15.83 -15.20 8.29
N SER A 161 -16.73 -14.63 7.51
CA SER A 161 -17.90 -13.94 8.06
C SER A 161 -18.90 -14.94 8.63
N ARG A 162 -19.54 -14.60 9.76
CA ARG A 162 -20.66 -15.37 10.30
C ARG A 162 -21.87 -15.32 9.38
N ARG A 163 -22.60 -16.43 9.31
CA ARG A 163 -23.82 -16.55 8.48
C ARG A 163 -25.05 -16.01 9.19
N THR A 164 -25.11 -16.18 10.51
CA THR A 164 -26.25 -15.73 11.32
C THR A 164 -25.77 -15.17 12.67
N SER A 165 -26.58 -14.31 13.29
CA SER A 165 -26.25 -13.72 14.59
C SER A 165 -26.24 -14.73 15.73
N SER A 166 -26.94 -15.86 15.57
CA SER A 166 -27.05 -16.96 16.53
C SER A 166 -26.07 -18.11 16.29
N GLU A 167 -25.19 -18.01 15.28
CA GLU A 167 -24.21 -19.05 14.97
C GLU A 167 -23.32 -19.32 16.18
N ARG A 168 -23.26 -20.58 16.61
CA ARG A 168 -22.48 -21.03 17.78
C ARG A 168 -21.02 -21.27 17.39
N ALA A 169 -20.11 -21.22 18.37
CA ALA A 169 -18.68 -21.43 18.13
C ALA A 169 -18.41 -22.75 17.40
N GLU A 170 -19.00 -23.86 17.85
CA GLU A 170 -18.81 -25.18 17.24
C GLU A 170 -19.28 -25.24 15.79
N GLU A 171 -20.41 -24.59 15.47
CA GLU A 171 -20.94 -24.50 14.11
C GLU A 171 -20.01 -23.66 13.22
N PHE A 172 -19.60 -22.48 13.71
CA PHE A 172 -18.73 -21.57 12.98
C PHE A 172 -17.35 -22.20 12.70
N LEU A 173 -16.77 -22.87 13.70
CA LEU A 173 -15.46 -23.50 13.60
C LEU A 173 -15.54 -24.72 12.67
N ALA A 174 -16.56 -25.57 12.76
CA ALA A 174 -16.77 -26.65 11.80
C ALA A 174 -16.93 -26.14 10.36
N ASN A 175 -17.66 -25.03 10.18
CA ASN A 175 -17.81 -24.36 8.89
C ASN A 175 -16.49 -23.80 8.34
N SER A 176 -15.59 -23.38 9.21
CA SER A 176 -14.28 -22.80 8.88
C SER A 176 -13.23 -23.86 8.56
N LEU A 177 -13.46 -25.12 8.95
CA LEU A 177 -12.54 -26.25 8.79
C LEU A 177 -13.00 -27.30 7.76
N ARG A 178 -14.17 -27.10 7.13
CA ARG A 178 -14.69 -28.08 6.15
C ARG A 178 -13.83 -28.14 4.90
N ASP A 179 -13.78 -29.32 4.29
CA ASP A 179 -13.07 -29.55 3.03
C ASP A 179 -13.47 -28.52 1.95
N SER A 180 -12.48 -28.01 1.23
CA SER A 180 -12.66 -27.06 0.13
C SER A 180 -13.34 -25.73 0.51
N VAL A 181 -13.36 -25.35 1.79
CA VAL A 181 -13.68 -23.97 2.19
C VAL A 181 -12.57 -23.02 1.77
N ASP A 182 -12.91 -21.75 1.53
CA ASP A 182 -11.93 -20.69 1.35
C ASP A 182 -10.94 -20.72 2.53
N LEU A 183 -9.65 -20.75 2.19
CA LEU A 183 -8.58 -20.74 3.17
C LEU A 183 -8.68 -19.46 4.00
N ASN A 184 -8.70 -19.63 5.31
CA ASN A 184 -8.96 -18.59 6.31
C ASN A 184 -8.07 -18.83 7.53
N ALA A 185 -8.00 -17.84 8.44
CA ALA A 185 -7.04 -17.86 9.52
C ALA A 185 -7.23 -19.08 10.45
N ILE A 186 -8.49 -19.45 10.72
CA ILE A 186 -8.84 -20.61 11.57
C ILE A 186 -8.35 -21.91 10.93
N ALA A 187 -8.60 -22.07 9.63
CA ALA A 187 -8.16 -23.24 8.88
C ALA A 187 -6.63 -23.36 8.84
N ALA A 188 -5.93 -22.25 8.57
CA ALA A 188 -4.48 -22.23 8.54
C ALA A 188 -3.88 -22.55 9.92
N TYR A 189 -4.35 -21.88 10.98
CA TYR A 189 -3.94 -22.17 12.36
C TYR A 189 -4.15 -23.65 12.69
N ALA A 190 -5.37 -24.18 12.51
CA ALA A 190 -5.69 -25.54 12.90
C ALA A 190 -4.86 -26.58 12.13
N TRP A 191 -4.61 -26.34 10.85
CA TRP A 191 -3.76 -27.20 10.02
C TRP A 191 -2.33 -27.27 10.53
N PHE A 192 -1.66 -26.12 10.61
CA PHE A 192 -0.24 -26.08 10.97
C PHE A 192 0.00 -26.43 12.44
N HIS A 193 -0.89 -26.02 13.35
CA HIS A 193 -0.81 -26.39 14.76
C HIS A 193 -0.93 -27.91 14.94
N THR A 194 -1.90 -28.55 14.27
CA THR A 194 -2.03 -30.02 14.32
C THR A 194 -0.77 -30.74 13.82
N LEU A 195 -0.11 -30.21 12.79
CA LEU A 195 1.16 -30.76 12.29
C LEU A 195 2.33 -30.51 13.24
N ALA A 196 2.35 -29.37 13.94
CA ALA A 196 3.32 -29.11 14.99
C ALA A 196 3.16 -30.09 16.17
N LEU A 197 1.93 -30.31 16.64
CA LEU A 197 1.61 -31.28 17.70
C LEU A 197 2.02 -32.71 17.32
N ARG A 198 1.81 -33.09 16.05
CA ARG A 198 2.27 -34.37 15.47
C ARG A 198 3.77 -34.56 15.60
N LYS A 199 4.52 -33.55 15.18
CA LYS A 199 5.99 -33.57 15.21
C LYS A 199 6.51 -33.54 16.64
N ALA A 200 5.88 -32.78 17.53
CA ALA A 200 6.20 -32.76 18.96
C ALA A 200 5.93 -34.11 19.65
N THR A 201 4.82 -34.77 19.31
CA THR A 201 4.50 -36.12 19.82
C THR A 201 5.52 -37.15 19.36
N LEU A 202 5.90 -37.10 18.07
CA LEU A 202 6.97 -37.95 17.55
C LEU A 202 8.33 -37.61 18.18
N TYR A 203 8.60 -36.32 18.42
CA TYR A 203 9.77 -35.89 19.18
C TYR A 203 9.76 -36.48 20.59
N ALA A 204 8.62 -36.56 21.28
CA ALA A 204 8.56 -37.14 22.63
C ALA A 204 8.74 -38.67 22.66
N ALA A 205 8.41 -39.35 21.56
CA ALA A 205 8.43 -40.81 21.51
C ALA A 205 9.83 -41.39 21.83
N ARG A 206 9.85 -42.42 22.68
CA ARG A 206 11.08 -43.14 23.06
C ARG A 206 11.74 -43.86 21.89
N THR A 207 10.95 -44.21 20.88
CA THR A 207 11.39 -44.89 19.66
C THR A 207 12.09 -43.97 18.67
N THR A 208 12.03 -42.65 18.88
CA THR A 208 12.59 -41.66 17.95
C THR A 208 14.11 -41.58 18.14
N PRO A 209 14.91 -41.85 17.08
CA PRO A 209 16.36 -41.75 17.14
C PRO A 209 16.84 -40.35 17.55
N ALA A 210 17.92 -40.29 18.33
CA ALA A 210 18.48 -39.01 18.82
C ALA A 210 18.83 -38.05 17.67
N GLU A 211 19.38 -38.57 16.57
CA GLU A 211 19.70 -37.80 15.35
C GLU A 211 18.49 -37.15 14.66
N GLN A 212 17.27 -37.65 14.93
CA GLN A 212 16.03 -37.11 14.35
C GLN A 212 15.36 -36.06 15.27
N LYS A 213 15.76 -35.99 16.55
CA LYS A 213 15.15 -35.10 17.54
C LYS A 213 15.31 -33.63 17.15
N ALA A 214 16.52 -33.21 16.76
CA ALA A 214 16.78 -31.84 16.32
C ALA A 214 15.92 -31.44 15.10
N ALA A 215 15.84 -32.32 14.09
CA ALA A 215 15.01 -32.08 12.89
C ALA A 215 13.52 -32.00 13.22
N LEU A 216 13.03 -32.84 14.12
CA LEU A 216 11.64 -32.82 14.59
C LEU A 216 11.32 -31.57 15.40
N ALA A 217 12.20 -31.17 16.33
CA ALA A 217 12.04 -29.95 17.10
C ALA A 217 12.00 -28.73 16.16
N LEU A 218 12.93 -28.66 15.21
CA LEU A 218 12.98 -27.59 14.22
C LEU A 218 11.72 -27.52 13.35
N ALA A 219 11.25 -28.68 12.86
CA ALA A 219 10.04 -28.76 12.05
C ALA A 219 8.76 -28.47 12.83
N ALA A 220 8.69 -28.89 14.10
CA ALA A 220 7.55 -28.61 14.98
C ALA A 220 7.45 -27.11 15.29
N LEU A 221 8.58 -26.47 15.64
CA LEU A 221 8.63 -25.03 15.92
C LEU A 221 8.35 -24.20 14.66
N ALA A 222 8.80 -24.65 13.48
CA ALA A 222 8.49 -23.95 12.22
C ALA A 222 7.00 -23.99 11.88
N ASP A 223 6.36 -25.15 12.01
CA ASP A 223 4.91 -25.27 11.79
C ASP A 223 4.12 -24.48 12.84
N GLU A 224 4.54 -24.53 14.11
CA GLU A 224 3.88 -23.81 15.20
C GLU A 224 3.98 -22.30 15.03
N ALA A 225 5.17 -21.78 14.72
CA ALA A 225 5.33 -20.34 14.47
C ALA A 225 4.45 -19.87 13.31
N PHE A 226 4.34 -20.70 12.27
CA PHE A 226 3.46 -20.43 11.14
C PHE A 226 1.97 -20.50 11.50
N ALA A 227 1.57 -21.42 12.38
CA ALA A 227 0.22 -21.49 12.92
C ALA A 227 -0.12 -20.27 13.78
N ILE A 228 0.78 -19.92 14.71
CA ILE A 228 0.61 -18.83 15.67
C ILE A 228 0.44 -17.49 14.97
N HIS A 229 1.11 -17.26 13.83
CA HIS A 229 0.89 -16.07 13.02
C HIS A 229 -0.59 -15.88 12.67
N PHE A 230 -1.25 -16.91 12.11
CA PHE A 230 -2.68 -16.82 11.80
C PHE A 230 -3.56 -16.77 13.04
N LEU A 231 -3.13 -17.38 14.16
CA LEU A 231 -3.83 -17.21 15.44
C LEU A 231 -3.81 -15.75 15.89
N GLN A 232 -2.67 -15.07 15.76
CA GLN A 232 -2.52 -13.67 16.11
C GLN A 232 -3.42 -12.78 15.25
N ASP A 233 -3.53 -13.05 13.94
CA ASP A 233 -4.42 -12.30 13.03
C ASP A 233 -5.89 -12.34 13.45
N MET A 234 -6.35 -13.42 14.09
CA MET A 234 -7.72 -13.52 14.59
C MET A 234 -8.05 -12.45 15.64
N PHE A 235 -7.05 -11.76 16.19
CA PHE A 235 -7.21 -10.70 17.18
C PHE A 235 -7.04 -9.28 16.59
N SER A 236 -6.60 -9.15 15.34
CA SER A 236 -6.51 -7.85 14.66
C SER A 236 -7.89 -7.41 14.14
N ALA A 237 -8.32 -6.19 14.49
CA ALA A 237 -9.67 -5.69 14.24
C ALA A 237 -10.14 -5.78 12.78
N GLY A 238 -9.26 -5.46 11.83
CA GLY A 238 -9.50 -5.49 10.39
C GLY A 238 -9.67 -6.91 9.85
N HIS A 239 -9.01 -7.88 10.48
CA HIS A 239 -9.10 -9.30 10.15
C HIS A 239 -10.39 -9.92 10.72
N ILE A 240 -10.81 -9.48 11.91
CA ILE A 240 -12.07 -9.88 12.57
C ILE A 240 -13.30 -9.36 11.82
N ALA A 241 -13.21 -8.16 11.23
CA ALA A 241 -14.28 -7.60 10.42
C ALA A 241 -14.65 -8.50 9.21
N GLY A 242 -13.74 -9.41 8.81
CA GLY A 242 -14.00 -10.51 7.89
C GLY A 242 -13.91 -10.16 6.40
N THR A 243 -13.87 -11.20 5.56
CA THR A 243 -13.62 -11.12 4.10
C THR A 243 -14.87 -11.17 3.24
N TRP A 244 -15.32 -10.01 2.78
CA TRP A 244 -16.30 -9.93 1.69
C TRP A 244 -16.18 -8.60 0.96
N GLY A 245 -16.85 -8.50 -0.20
CA GLY A 245 -16.66 -7.41 -1.14
C GLY A 245 -15.38 -7.52 -1.96
N ASN A 246 -15.09 -6.52 -2.80
CA ASN A 246 -13.89 -6.49 -3.63
C ASN A 246 -12.63 -6.11 -2.81
N ALA A 247 -11.43 -6.23 -3.41
CA ALA A 247 -10.16 -5.95 -2.74
C ALA A 247 -10.11 -4.54 -2.12
N SER A 248 -10.70 -3.56 -2.80
CA SER A 248 -10.75 -2.18 -2.36
C SER A 248 -11.55 -2.00 -1.07
N LEU A 249 -12.73 -2.65 -0.98
CA LEU A 249 -13.58 -2.65 0.21
C LEU A 249 -12.94 -3.42 1.37
N ARG A 250 -12.32 -4.56 1.09
CA ARG A 250 -11.61 -5.35 2.12
C ARG A 250 -10.47 -4.54 2.73
N LYS A 251 -9.59 -3.97 1.90
CA LYS A 251 -8.46 -3.16 2.37
C LYS A 251 -8.91 -1.90 3.13
N GLY A 252 -9.89 -1.17 2.61
CA GLY A 252 -10.39 0.02 3.31
C GLY A 252 -11.02 -0.30 4.67
N THR A 253 -11.79 -1.39 4.74
CA THR A 253 -12.43 -1.84 5.98
C THR A 253 -11.40 -2.33 6.99
N HIS A 254 -10.42 -3.09 6.50
CA HIS A 254 -9.28 -3.54 7.26
C HIS A 254 -8.54 -2.38 7.93
N ASP A 255 -8.05 -1.43 7.14
CA ASP A 255 -7.27 -0.29 7.64
C ASP A 255 -8.12 0.59 8.59
N TYR A 256 -9.41 0.78 8.30
CA TYR A 256 -10.31 1.55 9.14
C TYR A 256 -10.45 0.94 10.54
N TYR A 257 -10.75 -0.36 10.63
CA TYR A 257 -10.95 -1.01 11.91
C TYR A 257 -9.64 -1.20 12.68
N ASN A 258 -8.51 -1.36 11.99
CA ASN A 258 -7.20 -1.39 12.64
C ASN A 258 -6.90 -0.07 13.36
N GLU A 259 -7.14 1.07 12.69
CA GLU A 259 -6.94 2.41 13.26
C GLU A 259 -7.95 2.74 14.36
N ARG A 260 -9.24 2.54 14.08
CA ARG A 260 -10.36 3.02 14.92
C ARG A 260 -10.80 2.03 16.00
N GLY A 261 -10.44 0.77 15.83
CA GLY A 261 -10.85 -0.34 16.67
C GLY A 261 -12.23 -0.89 16.32
N LEU A 262 -12.49 -2.11 16.78
CA LEU A 262 -13.75 -2.83 16.65
C LEU A 262 -14.16 -3.37 18.02
N GLU A 263 -15.39 -3.10 18.46
CA GLU A 263 -15.96 -3.77 19.63
C GLU A 263 -16.24 -5.22 19.28
N VAL A 264 -15.68 -6.13 20.08
CA VAL A 264 -15.77 -7.58 19.88
C VAL A 264 -16.17 -8.27 21.17
N ILE A 265 -16.74 -9.45 21.00
CA ILE A 265 -17.01 -10.39 22.09
C ILE A 265 -16.31 -11.68 21.70
N THR A 266 -15.63 -12.35 22.62
CA THR A 266 -15.07 -13.68 22.38
C THR A 266 -16.15 -14.75 22.43
N TRP A 267 -15.85 -15.96 21.93
CA TRP A 267 -16.77 -17.09 22.04
C TRP A 267 -17.10 -17.48 23.50
N GLU A 268 -16.26 -17.09 24.46
CA GLU A 268 -16.50 -17.24 25.90
C GLU A 268 -17.24 -16.05 26.55
N GLY A 269 -17.66 -15.05 25.77
CA GLY A 269 -18.48 -13.93 26.24
C GLY A 269 -17.72 -12.72 26.78
N THR A 270 -16.40 -12.66 26.62
CA THR A 270 -15.58 -11.52 27.06
C THR A 270 -15.68 -10.38 26.06
N LYS A 271 -16.18 -9.21 26.48
CA LYS A 271 -16.27 -7.99 25.66
C LYS A 271 -14.99 -7.18 25.71
N ARG A 272 -14.51 -6.70 24.56
CA ARG A 272 -13.34 -5.83 24.43
C ARG A 272 -13.46 -4.93 23.20
N VAL A 273 -12.62 -3.91 23.12
CA VAL A 273 -12.32 -3.23 21.86
C VAL A 273 -10.98 -3.77 21.39
N ALA A 274 -10.92 -4.30 20.17
CA ALA A 274 -9.69 -4.71 19.52
C ALA A 274 -9.21 -3.60 18.59
N LYS A 275 -7.90 -3.32 18.57
CA LYS A 275 -7.24 -2.61 17.47
C LYS A 275 -6.46 -3.57 16.59
N GLY A 276 -5.91 -3.06 15.50
CA GLY A 276 -5.15 -3.85 14.55
C GLY A 276 -3.81 -3.23 14.19
N ASP A 277 -3.32 -3.57 13.02
CA ASP A 277 -1.92 -3.40 12.64
C ASP A 277 -1.44 -1.97 12.72
N ALA A 278 -0.24 -1.81 13.27
CA ALA A 278 0.40 -0.54 13.60
C ALA A 278 -0.33 0.33 14.63
N TYR A 279 -1.45 -0.14 15.16
CA TYR A 279 -2.24 0.52 16.19
C TYR A 279 -2.47 -0.41 17.39
N MET A 280 -1.76 -1.53 17.49
CA MET A 280 -1.85 -2.47 18.60
C MET A 280 -1.49 -1.77 19.92
N ARG A 281 -2.35 -1.90 20.92
CA ARG A 281 -2.09 -1.45 22.29
C ARG A 281 -1.58 -2.61 23.13
N ASP A 282 -1.00 -2.30 24.28
CA ASP A 282 -0.54 -3.34 25.22
C ASP A 282 -1.67 -4.31 25.61
N GLU A 283 -2.91 -3.81 25.79
CA GLU A 283 -4.08 -4.65 26.09
C GLU A 283 -4.52 -5.56 24.93
N ASP A 284 -4.29 -5.14 23.68
CA ASP A 284 -4.54 -5.97 22.49
C ASP A 284 -3.49 -7.09 22.41
N ALA A 285 -2.22 -6.73 22.66
CA ALA A 285 -1.09 -7.67 22.67
C ALA A 285 -1.25 -8.73 23.76
N ASP A 286 -1.61 -8.29 24.98
CA ASP A 286 -1.90 -9.17 26.11
C ASP A 286 -3.07 -10.11 25.82
N PHE A 287 -4.11 -9.61 25.16
CA PHE A 287 -5.29 -10.40 24.82
C PHE A 287 -4.95 -11.54 23.85
N ALA A 288 -4.21 -11.27 22.78
CA ALA A 288 -3.76 -12.31 21.87
C ALA A 288 -2.72 -13.25 22.50
N ALA A 289 -1.83 -12.71 23.34
CA ALA A 289 -0.81 -13.51 24.01
C ALA A 289 -1.39 -14.62 24.89
N GLU A 290 -2.60 -14.44 25.46
CA GLU A 290 -3.27 -15.50 26.21
C GLU A 290 -3.63 -16.72 25.33
N ALA A 291 -4.12 -16.49 24.10
CA ALA A 291 -4.43 -17.58 23.17
C ALA A 291 -3.15 -18.23 22.63
N VAL A 292 -2.15 -17.43 22.28
CA VAL A 292 -0.84 -17.93 21.84
C VAL A 292 -0.17 -18.77 22.93
N LYS A 293 -0.27 -18.35 24.19
CA LYS A 293 0.22 -19.12 25.34
C LYS A 293 -0.43 -20.49 25.40
N LEU A 294 -1.75 -20.59 25.23
CA LEU A 294 -2.46 -21.88 25.23
C LEU A 294 -1.98 -22.79 24.08
N SER A 295 -1.79 -22.24 22.88
CA SER A 295 -1.24 -22.96 21.73
C SER A 295 0.16 -23.52 22.02
N LEU A 296 1.06 -22.70 22.58
CA LEU A 296 2.39 -23.15 23.02
C LEU A 296 2.31 -24.21 24.13
N GLN A 297 1.36 -24.10 25.06
CA GLN A 297 1.16 -25.12 26.11
C GLN A 297 0.76 -26.48 25.52
N GLN A 298 -0.06 -26.49 24.47
CA GLN A 298 -0.43 -27.72 23.76
C GLN A 298 0.79 -28.34 23.06
N LEU A 299 1.62 -27.52 22.40
CA LEU A 299 2.87 -27.99 21.79
C LEU A 299 3.83 -28.59 22.83
N ILE A 300 4.02 -27.88 23.94
CA ILE A 300 4.89 -28.31 25.04
C ILE A 300 4.38 -29.63 25.63
N GLY A 301 3.08 -29.74 25.91
CA GLY A 301 2.48 -30.97 26.40
C GLY A 301 2.72 -32.15 25.45
N ALA A 302 2.56 -31.93 24.14
CA ALA A 302 2.86 -32.95 23.13
C ALA A 302 4.34 -33.36 23.14
N ALA A 303 5.26 -32.40 23.29
CA ALA A 303 6.71 -32.66 23.37
C ALA A 303 7.15 -33.37 24.67
N GLU A 304 6.37 -33.26 25.74
CA GLU A 304 6.55 -34.01 26.98
C GLU A 304 5.95 -35.43 26.90
N GLY A 305 5.25 -35.76 25.82
CA GLY A 305 4.57 -37.05 25.66
C GLY A 305 3.21 -37.11 26.36
N ASN A 306 2.68 -35.97 26.82
CA ASN A 306 1.30 -35.86 27.27
C ASN A 306 0.41 -35.89 26.02
N SER A 307 0.03 -37.10 25.59
CA SER A 307 -0.72 -37.30 24.35
C SER A 307 -1.98 -36.44 24.35
N THR A 308 -2.10 -35.54 23.38
CA THR A 308 -3.40 -34.95 23.07
C THR A 308 -4.35 -36.08 22.68
N LYS A 309 -5.58 -36.07 23.21
CA LYS A 309 -6.60 -37.12 23.06
C LYS A 309 -7.14 -37.27 21.62
N SER A 310 -6.29 -37.31 20.59
CA SER A 310 -6.72 -37.54 19.22
C SER A 310 -6.55 -39.00 18.82
N ASN A 311 -7.63 -39.57 18.29
CA ASN A 311 -7.70 -40.92 17.70
C ASN A 311 -7.10 -40.98 16.28
N THR A 312 -6.33 -39.98 15.83
CA THR A 312 -5.74 -40.00 14.49
C THR A 312 -4.46 -40.82 14.44
N ASP A 313 -4.36 -41.65 13.40
CA ASP A 313 -3.20 -42.51 13.16
C ASP A 313 -1.98 -41.65 12.75
N TRP A 314 -1.05 -41.45 13.69
CA TRP A 314 0.08 -40.52 13.56
C TRP A 314 1.27 -41.09 12.76
N LEU A 315 1.08 -42.21 12.05
CA LEU A 315 2.18 -43.02 11.49
C LEU A 315 2.92 -42.43 10.27
N ASN A 316 2.50 -41.29 9.72
CA ASN A 316 3.11 -40.70 8.50
C ASN A 316 3.56 -39.23 8.67
N VAL A 317 4.14 -38.88 9.81
CA VAL A 317 4.65 -37.51 10.06
C VAL A 317 6.03 -37.33 9.42
N LYS A 318 6.17 -36.31 8.57
CA LYS A 318 7.47 -35.97 7.94
C LYS A 318 8.39 -35.26 8.96
N LEU A 319 9.69 -35.54 8.88
CA LEU A 319 10.75 -34.85 9.65
C LEU A 319 11.00 -33.39 9.20
N ARG A 320 10.19 -32.86 8.29
CA ARG A 320 10.38 -31.53 7.68
C ARG A 320 9.14 -30.67 7.94
N PRO A 321 9.28 -29.33 7.96
CA PRO A 321 8.14 -28.42 8.03
C PRO A 321 7.15 -28.68 6.88
N ASP A 322 5.90 -28.31 7.08
CA ASP A 322 4.88 -28.50 6.06
C ASP A 322 5.11 -27.62 4.83
N THR A 323 4.65 -28.09 3.68
CA THR A 323 4.87 -27.46 2.37
C THR A 323 3.62 -26.79 1.81
N LEU A 324 2.48 -26.80 2.51
CA LEU A 324 1.26 -26.14 2.05
C LEU A 324 1.52 -24.65 1.83
N ASP A 325 1.44 -24.24 0.56
CA ASP A 325 1.68 -22.86 0.14
C ASP A 325 0.39 -22.05 0.26
N VAL A 326 0.25 -21.29 1.34
CA VAL A 326 -0.94 -20.46 1.59
C VAL A 326 -1.05 -19.31 0.61
N CYS A 327 0.01 -18.93 -0.12
CA CYS A 327 -0.09 -17.87 -1.11
C CYS A 327 -0.70 -18.36 -2.43
N LYS A 328 -0.52 -19.64 -2.76
CA LYS A 328 -1.04 -20.23 -4.00
C LYS A 328 -2.38 -20.93 -3.83
N ASN A 329 -2.64 -21.48 -2.64
CA ASN A 329 -3.88 -22.22 -2.38
C ASN A 329 -4.97 -21.26 -1.89
N THR A 330 -6.12 -21.27 -2.56
CA THR A 330 -7.29 -20.49 -2.13
C THR A 330 -8.25 -21.31 -1.29
N LEU A 331 -8.17 -22.63 -1.36
CA LEU A 331 -9.05 -23.56 -0.65
C LEU A 331 -8.24 -24.41 0.35
N LEU A 332 -8.87 -24.76 1.47
CA LEU A 332 -8.32 -25.71 2.42
C LEU A 332 -8.19 -27.11 1.77
N PRO A 333 -6.99 -27.72 1.78
CA PRO A 333 -6.82 -29.09 1.31
C PRO A 333 -7.64 -30.08 2.14
N ASN A 334 -8.02 -31.19 1.52
CA ASN A 334 -8.75 -32.25 2.22
C ASN A 334 -7.87 -32.82 3.36
N GLY A 335 -8.40 -32.78 4.57
CA GLY A 335 -7.72 -33.28 5.76
C GLY A 335 -8.65 -33.33 6.95
N LYS A 336 -8.61 -34.42 7.71
CA LYS A 336 -9.35 -34.50 8.98
C LYS A 336 -8.64 -33.66 10.03
N LEU A 337 -9.11 -32.44 10.23
CA LEU A 337 -8.73 -31.59 11.36
C LEU A 337 -9.59 -31.96 12.57
N ASP A 338 -8.94 -32.18 13.70
CA ASP A 338 -9.59 -32.56 14.94
C ASP A 338 -9.93 -31.29 15.73
N PHE A 339 -11.22 -30.97 15.79
CA PHE A 339 -11.71 -29.78 16.48
C PHE A 339 -11.32 -29.77 17.96
N ASP A 340 -11.35 -30.92 18.62
CA ASP A 340 -11.11 -31.01 20.06
C ASP A 340 -9.66 -30.64 20.42
N LEU A 341 -8.72 -30.74 19.47
CA LEU A 341 -7.34 -30.29 19.65
C LEU A 341 -7.21 -28.77 19.74
N VAL A 342 -7.99 -28.03 18.96
CA VAL A 342 -7.86 -26.58 18.81
C VAL A 342 -8.92 -25.78 19.56
N LYS A 343 -9.95 -26.47 20.10
CA LYS A 343 -11.11 -25.88 20.76
C LYS A 343 -10.73 -24.86 21.84
N ASP A 344 -9.87 -25.24 22.79
CA ASP A 344 -9.54 -24.40 23.94
C ASP A 344 -8.89 -23.07 23.54
N VAL A 345 -8.06 -23.09 22.49
CA VAL A 345 -7.44 -21.89 21.92
C VAL A 345 -8.47 -21.07 21.15
N LEU A 346 -9.23 -21.70 20.26
CA LEU A 346 -10.17 -21.00 19.38
C LEU A 346 -11.35 -20.38 20.15
N MET A 347 -11.74 -20.92 21.30
CA MET A 347 -12.77 -20.31 22.16
C MET A 347 -12.36 -18.95 22.75
N LYS A 348 -11.05 -18.64 22.78
CA LYS A 348 -10.55 -17.33 23.19
C LYS A 348 -10.63 -16.28 22.09
N THR A 349 -10.84 -16.70 20.85
CA THR A 349 -10.84 -15.78 19.70
C THR A 349 -12.10 -14.91 19.69
N PRO A 350 -12.00 -13.68 19.16
CA PRO A 350 -13.15 -12.82 18.87
C PRO A 350 -14.16 -13.48 17.94
N VAL A 351 -15.44 -13.22 18.20
CA VAL A 351 -16.54 -13.59 17.31
C VAL A 351 -16.50 -12.67 16.07
N PRO A 352 -16.39 -13.22 14.85
CA PRO A 352 -16.26 -12.40 13.64
C PRO A 352 -17.56 -11.68 13.27
N GLY A 353 -17.40 -10.65 12.43
CA GLY A 353 -18.52 -9.89 11.87
C GLY A 353 -19.49 -10.75 11.05
N LEU A 354 -20.75 -10.30 10.95
CA LEU A 354 -21.72 -10.89 10.03
C LEU A 354 -21.33 -10.60 8.57
N GLY A 355 -21.69 -11.52 7.68
CA GLY A 355 -21.59 -11.33 6.24
C GLY A 355 -22.58 -10.27 5.74
N SER A 356 -22.68 -10.13 4.42
CA SER A 356 -23.59 -9.18 3.77
C SER A 356 -25.04 -9.37 4.21
N GLY A 357 -25.74 -8.27 4.49
CA GLY A 357 -27.17 -8.26 4.83
C GLY A 357 -27.46 -7.57 6.17
N LEU A 358 -28.57 -7.97 6.82
CA LEU A 358 -28.98 -7.37 8.10
C LEU A 358 -27.93 -7.65 9.18
N GLY A 359 -27.44 -6.59 9.82
CA GLY A 359 -26.42 -6.67 10.87
C GLY A 359 -24.98 -6.67 10.36
N GLU A 360 -24.75 -6.42 9.07
CA GLU A 360 -23.41 -6.24 8.53
C GLU A 360 -22.68 -5.05 9.17
N LEU A 361 -21.37 -5.20 9.39
CA LEU A 361 -20.53 -4.09 9.86
C LEU A 361 -20.37 -3.02 8.78
N PRO A 362 -20.36 -1.71 9.12
CA PRO A 362 -20.03 -0.64 8.19
C PRO A 362 -18.75 -0.93 7.41
N ARG A 363 -18.79 -0.69 6.10
CA ARG A 363 -17.66 -0.95 5.21
C ARG A 363 -17.07 0.33 4.66
N PHE A 364 -15.75 0.29 4.55
CA PHE A 364 -14.92 1.39 4.09
C PHE A 364 -14.09 0.90 2.93
N ARG A 365 -13.88 1.76 1.95
CA ARG A 365 -13.11 1.42 0.77
C ARG A 365 -11.74 2.08 0.84
N SER A 366 -10.77 1.51 0.15
CA SER A 366 -9.49 2.16 -0.12
C SER A 366 -9.58 2.90 -1.46
N GLU A 367 -8.69 3.86 -1.70
CA GLU A 367 -8.53 4.50 -3.02
C GLU A 367 -7.78 3.56 -3.98
N LEU A 368 -8.42 2.42 -4.25
CA LEU A 368 -7.92 1.35 -5.11
C LEU A 368 -8.98 1.02 -6.18
N GLY A 369 -8.57 1.10 -7.45
CA GLY A 369 -9.40 0.73 -8.59
C GLY A 369 -9.64 1.87 -9.59
N LEU A 370 -10.48 1.58 -10.58
CA LEU A 370 -10.89 2.52 -11.62
C LEU A 370 -11.71 3.67 -11.02
N PHE A 371 -11.50 4.89 -11.50
CA PHE A 371 -12.33 6.03 -11.16
C PHE A 371 -12.66 6.93 -12.35
N LEU A 372 -13.75 7.68 -12.21
CA LEU A 372 -14.06 8.88 -12.97
C LEU A 372 -13.99 10.08 -12.04
N GLY A 373 -13.60 11.24 -12.54
CA GLY A 373 -13.46 12.43 -11.70
C GLY A 373 -13.67 13.73 -12.44
N VAL A 374 -13.74 14.79 -11.65
CA VAL A 374 -13.77 16.18 -12.12
C VAL A 374 -12.69 16.95 -11.38
N SER A 375 -11.93 17.75 -12.12
CA SER A 375 -10.94 18.67 -11.57
C SER A 375 -11.34 20.10 -11.94
N THR A 376 -11.31 21.01 -10.98
CA THR A 376 -11.38 22.43 -11.26
C THR A 376 -10.18 23.12 -10.64
N SER A 377 -9.64 24.13 -11.32
CA SER A 377 -8.50 24.84 -10.78
C SER A 377 -8.51 26.33 -11.10
N VAL A 378 -7.89 27.09 -10.20
CA VAL A 378 -7.50 28.48 -10.39
C VAL A 378 -5.98 28.53 -10.40
N ASN A 379 -5.39 29.19 -11.38
CA ASN A 379 -3.95 29.30 -11.51
C ASN A 379 -3.50 30.76 -11.60
N VAL A 380 -2.31 31.03 -11.07
CA VAL A 380 -1.59 32.29 -11.26
C VAL A 380 -0.20 31.94 -11.74
N SER A 381 0.20 32.51 -12.88
CA SER A 381 1.53 32.31 -13.47
C SER A 381 2.27 33.64 -13.48
N SER A 382 3.54 33.63 -13.09
CA SER A 382 4.49 34.69 -13.41
C SER A 382 5.20 34.33 -14.71
N ILE A 383 5.18 35.25 -15.67
CA ILE A 383 5.73 35.06 -17.02
C ILE A 383 6.94 35.99 -17.22
N ARG A 384 7.91 35.54 -18.00
CA ARG A 384 9.08 36.35 -18.37
C ARG A 384 8.88 36.95 -19.76
N GLY A 385 8.27 38.14 -19.82
CA GLY A 385 8.08 38.86 -21.07
C GLY A 385 6.87 38.41 -21.90
N GLY A 386 6.94 38.67 -23.21
CA GLY A 386 5.91 38.38 -24.20
C GLY A 386 6.39 37.55 -25.38
N PHE A 387 5.48 37.27 -26.31
CA PHE A 387 5.79 36.48 -27.51
C PHE A 387 6.63 37.26 -28.52
N ALA A 388 6.55 38.60 -28.55
CA ALA A 388 7.35 39.40 -29.48
C ALA A 388 8.78 39.64 -28.98
N SER A 389 9.71 39.79 -29.92
CA SER A 389 11.07 40.26 -29.66
C SER A 389 11.05 41.64 -28.98
N GLY A 390 11.71 41.79 -27.83
CA GLY A 390 11.76 43.04 -27.06
C GLY A 390 10.71 43.17 -25.96
N GLN A 391 9.70 42.29 -25.92
CA GLN A 391 8.81 42.18 -24.77
C GLN A 391 9.50 41.36 -23.67
N GLU A 392 10.27 42.02 -22.81
CA GLU A 392 11.04 41.38 -21.72
C GLU A 392 10.46 41.66 -20.33
N VAL A 393 9.47 42.55 -20.23
CA VAL A 393 8.89 42.96 -18.94
C VAL A 393 8.15 41.78 -18.31
N PRO A 394 8.52 41.35 -17.09
CA PRO A 394 7.83 40.26 -16.39
C PRO A 394 6.40 40.64 -16.05
N GLY A 395 5.49 39.68 -16.19
CA GLY A 395 4.06 39.88 -15.94
C GLY A 395 3.42 38.72 -15.20
N SER A 396 2.11 38.80 -15.04
CA SER A 396 1.31 37.73 -14.45
C SER A 396 0.06 37.44 -15.27
N VAL A 397 -0.33 36.16 -15.30
CA VAL A 397 -1.53 35.66 -15.97
C VAL A 397 -2.31 34.81 -14.97
N ALA A 398 -3.58 35.16 -14.76
CA ALA A 398 -4.51 34.32 -14.03
C ALA A 398 -5.24 33.38 -14.98
N GLY A 399 -5.76 32.26 -14.49
CA GLY A 399 -6.59 31.39 -15.31
C GLY A 399 -7.45 30.46 -14.47
N ILE A 400 -8.44 29.89 -15.15
CA ILE A 400 -9.34 28.87 -14.62
C ILE A 400 -9.32 27.65 -15.55
N GLU A 401 -9.51 26.47 -14.98
CA GLU A 401 -9.51 25.21 -15.71
C GLU A 401 -10.60 24.29 -15.15
N ALA A 402 -11.29 23.57 -16.02
CA ALA A 402 -12.28 22.56 -15.67
C ALA A 402 -12.07 21.33 -16.54
N ASP A 403 -11.78 20.20 -15.91
CA ASP A 403 -11.41 18.95 -16.57
C ASP A 403 -12.24 17.77 -16.07
N VAL A 404 -12.45 16.81 -16.97
CA VAL A 404 -12.92 15.46 -16.62
C VAL A 404 -11.71 14.54 -16.58
N MET A 405 -11.70 13.65 -15.59
CA MET A 405 -10.62 12.71 -15.33
C MET A 405 -11.12 11.27 -15.46
N ILE A 406 -10.28 10.41 -16.02
CA ILE A 406 -10.39 8.96 -15.92
C ILE A 406 -9.05 8.42 -15.46
N GLY A 407 -9.08 7.48 -14.51
CA GLY A 407 -7.84 6.96 -13.96
C GLY A 407 -8.02 5.71 -13.14
N TYR A 408 -6.91 5.30 -12.53
CA TYR A 408 -6.82 4.18 -11.62
C TYR A 408 -6.06 4.61 -10.38
N GLY A 409 -6.67 4.43 -9.21
CA GLY A 409 -6.03 4.65 -7.91
C GLY A 409 -5.33 3.38 -7.43
N LEU A 410 -4.10 3.54 -6.95
CA LEU A 410 -3.26 2.54 -6.28
C LEU A 410 -2.77 3.10 -4.93
N GLU A 411 -3.41 4.17 -4.43
CA GLU A 411 -3.04 4.84 -3.18
C GLU A 411 -3.37 4.00 -1.93
N GLY A 412 -4.10 2.88 -2.11
CA GLY A 412 -4.40 1.91 -1.05
C GLY A 412 -3.60 0.62 -1.12
N VAL A 413 -2.61 0.49 -2.03
CA VAL A 413 -1.88 -0.78 -2.25
C VAL A 413 -1.06 -1.19 -1.02
N LEU A 414 -0.27 -0.31 -0.42
CA LEU A 414 0.42 -0.61 0.84
C LEU A 414 -0.25 0.12 2.00
N ASN A 415 -0.35 1.43 1.89
CA ASN A 415 -1.06 2.28 2.84
C ASN A 415 -1.50 3.59 2.16
N GLN A 416 -2.29 4.39 2.88
CA GLN A 416 -2.85 5.67 2.43
C GLN A 416 -1.86 6.79 2.03
N THR A 417 -0.55 6.53 2.11
CA THR A 417 0.53 7.45 1.69
C THR A 417 1.14 7.08 0.34
N GLY A 418 0.76 5.93 -0.23
CA GLY A 418 1.16 5.54 -1.57
C GLY A 418 0.83 6.67 -2.57
N ASP A 419 1.73 6.87 -3.53
CA ASP A 419 1.53 7.85 -4.62
C ASP A 419 1.07 7.16 -5.91
N GLY A 420 0.19 6.20 -5.73
CA GLY A 420 -0.26 5.30 -6.78
C GLY A 420 -1.32 5.87 -7.70
N LEU A 421 -1.24 7.13 -8.10
CA LEU A 421 -2.30 7.71 -8.93
C LEU A 421 -1.91 7.75 -10.41
N VAL A 422 -2.70 7.04 -11.23
CA VAL A 422 -2.61 7.10 -12.70
C VAL A 422 -3.86 7.77 -13.23
N PHE A 423 -3.73 8.85 -14.01
CA PHE A 423 -4.89 9.43 -14.67
C PHE A 423 -4.55 10.12 -15.99
N PHE A 424 -5.58 10.19 -16.83
CA PHE A 424 -5.69 11.10 -17.94
C PHE A 424 -6.80 12.10 -17.62
N GLN A 425 -6.52 13.39 -17.83
CA GLN A 425 -7.52 14.44 -17.73
C GLN A 425 -7.58 15.23 -19.04
N ALA A 426 -8.79 15.66 -19.39
CA ALA A 426 -9.00 16.57 -20.51
C ALA A 426 -10.15 17.53 -20.20
N GLY A 427 -10.02 18.76 -20.72
CA GLY A 427 -10.98 19.80 -20.42
C GLY A 427 -10.68 21.12 -21.10
N TRP A 428 -11.17 22.17 -20.47
CA TRP A 428 -11.12 23.53 -20.99
C TRP A 428 -10.44 24.47 -20.00
N ARG A 429 -9.67 25.39 -20.55
CA ARG A 429 -8.87 26.37 -19.82
C ARG A 429 -9.14 27.75 -20.37
N GLN A 430 -9.23 28.74 -19.48
CA GLN A 430 -9.29 30.15 -19.83
C GLN A 430 -8.24 30.93 -19.06
N ASP A 431 -7.43 31.68 -19.80
CA ASP A 431 -6.46 32.61 -19.24
C ASP A 431 -6.97 34.05 -19.35
N SER A 432 -6.68 34.84 -18.33
CA SER A 432 -6.85 36.28 -18.34
C SER A 432 -5.79 36.94 -19.24
N PRO A 433 -6.02 38.18 -19.68
CA PRO A 433 -4.96 39.04 -20.18
C PRO A 433 -3.80 39.14 -19.18
N SER A 434 -2.57 39.28 -19.66
CA SER A 434 -1.40 39.52 -18.83
C SER A 434 -1.49 40.89 -18.15
N SER A 435 -0.95 41.00 -16.94
CA SER A 435 -0.87 42.29 -16.22
C SER A 435 0.06 43.31 -16.87
N THR A 436 0.96 42.86 -17.75
CA THR A 436 1.87 43.71 -18.54
C THR A 436 1.30 44.08 -19.90
N GLN A 437 1.70 45.24 -20.39
CA GLN A 437 1.24 45.85 -21.65
C GLN A 437 2.31 45.76 -22.74
N PHE A 438 1.93 45.62 -24.01
CA PHE A 438 2.88 45.54 -25.13
C PHE A 438 3.69 46.84 -25.31
N SER A 439 3.15 47.97 -24.84
CA SER A 439 3.82 49.27 -24.78
C SER A 439 3.58 49.86 -23.40
N THR A 440 4.64 50.01 -22.60
CA THR A 440 4.55 50.57 -21.24
C THR A 440 4.78 52.08 -21.18
N ASN A 441 5.28 52.67 -22.27
CA ASN A 441 5.82 54.04 -22.29
C ASN A 441 5.12 54.96 -23.31
N ASP A 442 4.07 54.48 -23.99
CA ASP A 442 3.34 55.29 -24.98
C ASP A 442 2.02 55.80 -24.37
N PRO A 443 1.87 57.13 -24.16
CA PRO A 443 0.68 57.72 -23.57
C PRO A 443 -0.58 57.56 -24.42
N ASN A 444 -0.45 57.16 -25.69
CA ASN A 444 -1.59 56.91 -26.58
C ASN A 444 -2.30 55.57 -26.31
N TYR A 445 -1.66 54.65 -25.58
CA TYR A 445 -2.25 53.35 -25.24
C TYR A 445 -2.61 53.28 -23.76
N GLN A 446 -3.91 53.37 -23.46
CA GLN A 446 -4.40 53.14 -22.10
C GLN A 446 -4.23 51.67 -21.72
N ALA A 447 -3.68 51.42 -20.54
CA ALA A 447 -3.51 50.07 -20.00
C ALA A 447 -4.89 49.40 -19.78
N ASN A 448 -5.24 48.45 -20.65
CA ASN A 448 -6.46 47.66 -20.56
C ASN A 448 -6.22 46.22 -21.07
N THR A 449 -7.29 45.44 -21.24
CA THR A 449 -7.21 44.04 -21.66
C THR A 449 -6.73 43.86 -23.10
N ILE A 450 -6.99 44.84 -23.97
CA ILE A 450 -6.63 44.83 -25.40
C ILE A 450 -5.13 45.09 -25.56
N THR A 451 -4.55 45.94 -24.72
CA THR A 451 -3.14 46.33 -24.80
C THR A 451 -2.18 45.38 -24.09
N SER A 452 -2.70 44.28 -23.53
CA SER A 452 -1.90 43.28 -22.83
C SER A 452 -0.88 42.58 -23.75
N ILE A 453 0.29 42.25 -23.19
CA ILE A 453 1.35 41.51 -23.90
C ILE A 453 0.83 40.13 -24.35
N ILE A 454 0.12 39.45 -23.45
CA ILE A 454 -0.59 38.20 -23.74
C ILE A 454 -2.08 38.47 -23.56
N PRO A 455 -2.88 38.41 -24.64
CA PRO A 455 -4.32 38.61 -24.55
C PRO A 455 -4.98 37.46 -23.78
N GLY A 456 -6.19 37.71 -23.29
CA GLY A 456 -7.05 36.65 -22.74
C GLY A 456 -7.41 35.64 -23.83
N ARG A 457 -7.30 34.35 -23.51
CA ARG A 457 -7.38 33.27 -24.50
C ARG A 457 -7.89 31.97 -23.89
N SER A 458 -8.45 31.12 -24.73
CA SER A 458 -9.01 29.83 -24.35
C SER A 458 -8.19 28.67 -24.92
N ALA A 459 -8.14 27.56 -24.21
CA ALA A 459 -7.41 26.37 -24.63
C ALA A 459 -8.19 25.09 -24.31
N TYR A 460 -7.89 24.06 -25.09
CA TYR A 460 -8.12 22.68 -24.68
C TYR A 460 -6.95 22.23 -23.81
N SER A 461 -7.24 21.74 -22.61
CA SER A 461 -6.24 21.25 -21.66
C SER A 461 -6.25 19.72 -21.65
N VAL A 462 -5.07 19.13 -21.62
CA VAL A 462 -4.86 17.70 -21.43
C VAL A 462 -3.74 17.52 -20.41
N ARG A 463 -3.89 16.57 -19.49
CA ARG A 463 -2.81 16.25 -18.56
C ARG A 463 -2.78 14.76 -18.26
N LEU A 464 -1.57 14.26 -18.09
CA LEU A 464 -1.27 12.86 -17.83
C LEU A 464 -0.50 12.78 -16.53
N ARG A 465 -0.94 11.94 -15.60
CA ARG A 465 -0.19 11.58 -14.39
C ARG A 465 0.12 10.09 -14.39
N LEU A 466 1.39 9.76 -14.23
CA LEU A 466 1.89 8.40 -14.14
C LEU A 466 3.03 8.32 -13.11
N PRO A 467 3.08 7.26 -12.30
CA PRO A 467 4.28 6.98 -11.52
C PRO A 467 5.44 6.64 -12.46
N PHE A 468 6.67 6.79 -11.96
CA PHE A 468 7.88 6.35 -12.66
C PHE A 468 8.82 5.65 -11.68
N TRP A 469 9.72 4.82 -12.19
CA TRP A 469 10.53 3.92 -11.37
C TRP A 469 11.87 4.54 -10.95
N LEU A 470 12.64 5.02 -11.93
CA LEU A 470 13.96 5.61 -11.77
C LEU A 470 14.00 7.05 -12.29
N VAL A 471 13.52 7.28 -13.51
CA VAL A 471 13.51 8.61 -14.15
C VAL A 471 12.15 8.94 -14.75
N PRO A 472 11.77 10.24 -14.81
CA PRO A 472 10.55 10.68 -15.48
C PRO A 472 10.33 10.04 -16.85
N GLY A 473 9.15 9.44 -17.05
CA GLY A 473 8.75 8.85 -18.33
C GLY A 473 9.33 7.46 -18.64
N ASP A 474 10.15 6.86 -17.77
CA ASP A 474 10.68 5.51 -18.01
C ASP A 474 9.58 4.46 -18.19
N LEU A 475 8.52 4.52 -17.39
CA LEU A 475 7.39 3.60 -17.48
C LEU A 475 6.52 3.81 -18.72
N LEU A 476 6.58 4.96 -19.39
CA LEU A 476 5.91 5.15 -20.68
C LEU A 476 6.56 4.29 -21.77
N LEU A 477 7.87 4.09 -21.70
CA LEU A 477 8.65 3.33 -22.67
C LEU A 477 8.78 1.86 -22.25
N ALA A 478 9.24 1.62 -21.02
CA ALA A 478 9.52 0.30 -20.50
C ALA A 478 8.24 -0.47 -20.11
N GLY A 479 7.21 0.23 -19.64
CA GLY A 479 5.97 -0.39 -19.15
C GLY A 479 5.32 -1.33 -20.16
N PRO A 480 5.03 -0.88 -21.41
CA PRO A 480 4.47 -1.75 -22.43
C PRO A 480 5.37 -2.95 -22.74
N ILE A 481 6.68 -2.75 -22.88
CA ILE A 481 7.63 -3.82 -23.22
C ILE A 481 7.66 -4.88 -22.12
N LEU A 482 7.81 -4.44 -20.86
CA LEU A 482 7.87 -5.33 -19.71
C LEU A 482 6.53 -6.02 -19.46
N GLY A 483 5.42 -5.32 -19.65
CA GLY A 483 4.07 -5.89 -19.51
C GLY A 483 3.84 -7.09 -20.44
N PHE A 484 4.38 -7.06 -21.66
CA PHE A 484 4.27 -8.17 -22.61
C PHE A 484 5.35 -9.24 -22.47
N THR A 485 6.59 -8.84 -22.16
CA THR A 485 7.73 -9.78 -22.19
C THR A 485 8.03 -10.40 -20.82
N HIS A 486 7.83 -9.65 -19.74
CA HIS A 486 8.23 -10.04 -18.38
C HIS A 486 7.21 -9.51 -17.34
N PRO A 487 5.97 -10.05 -17.32
CA PRO A 487 4.88 -9.49 -16.51
C PRO A 487 5.19 -9.45 -15.00
N LYS A 488 5.94 -10.42 -14.48
CA LYS A 488 6.40 -10.41 -13.07
C LYS A 488 7.39 -9.27 -12.80
N ALA A 489 8.28 -8.97 -13.73
CA ALA A 489 9.21 -7.86 -13.60
C ALA A 489 8.48 -6.51 -13.71
N PHE A 490 7.50 -6.41 -14.63
CA PHE A 490 6.63 -5.25 -14.73
C PHE A 490 5.89 -4.98 -13.43
N GLN A 491 5.28 -6.00 -12.81
CA GLN A 491 4.58 -5.87 -11.55
C GLN A 491 5.49 -5.32 -10.44
N LYS A 492 6.71 -5.83 -10.33
CA LYS A 492 7.71 -5.38 -9.35
C LYS A 492 8.05 -3.90 -9.52
N ILE A 493 8.35 -3.51 -10.76
CA ILE A 493 8.69 -2.14 -11.11
C ILE A 493 7.49 -1.20 -10.88
N ALA A 494 6.27 -1.65 -11.21
CA ALA A 494 5.06 -0.87 -11.00
C ALA A 494 4.77 -0.62 -9.52
N VAL A 495 4.90 -1.63 -8.66
CA VAL A 495 4.75 -1.48 -7.19
C VAL A 495 5.79 -0.51 -6.65
N GLU A 496 7.05 -0.60 -7.07
CA GLU A 496 8.08 0.33 -6.62
C GLU A 496 7.84 1.76 -7.11
N ALA A 497 7.42 1.94 -8.37
CA ALA A 497 7.09 3.25 -8.92
C ALA A 497 5.92 3.93 -8.19
N VAL A 498 4.89 3.16 -7.84
CA VAL A 498 3.73 3.63 -7.06
C VAL A 498 4.13 4.08 -5.64
N ASN A 499 5.19 3.51 -5.08
CA ASN A 499 5.68 3.81 -3.74
C ASN A 499 6.77 4.90 -3.70
N GLY A 500 6.94 5.65 -4.79
CA GLY A 500 7.88 6.79 -4.86
C GLY A 500 9.19 6.50 -5.59
N GLY A 501 9.27 5.35 -6.27
CA GLY A 501 10.43 4.92 -7.05
C GLY A 501 11.63 4.51 -6.19
N VAL A 502 12.74 4.19 -6.86
CA VAL A 502 13.97 3.69 -6.21
C VAL A 502 14.58 4.73 -5.26
N ILE A 503 14.42 6.03 -5.57
CA ILE A 503 15.02 7.13 -4.79
C ILE A 503 14.10 7.55 -3.63
N GLY A 504 12.79 7.36 -3.72
CA GLY A 504 11.82 7.65 -2.64
C GLY A 504 11.51 9.14 -2.39
N TRP A 505 12.21 10.08 -3.03
CA TRP A 505 11.93 11.52 -2.96
C TRP A 505 10.52 11.94 -3.41
N GLN A 506 9.80 11.07 -4.10
CA GLN A 506 8.45 11.32 -4.63
C GLN A 506 7.34 10.83 -3.69
N SER A 507 7.71 10.14 -2.61
CA SER A 507 6.76 9.63 -1.63
C SER A 507 6.11 10.80 -0.88
N ARG A 508 4.80 10.71 -0.62
CA ARG A 508 4.05 11.76 0.06
C ARG A 508 4.41 11.83 1.53
N PHE A 509 4.79 13.01 2.02
CA PHE A 509 5.11 13.25 3.42
C PHE A 509 3.92 13.88 4.14
N ALA A 510 3.45 13.27 5.22
CA ALA A 510 2.35 13.77 6.04
C ALA A 510 2.84 14.74 7.12
N THR A 511 2.12 15.84 7.32
CA THR A 511 2.31 16.81 8.40
C THR A 511 0.97 17.13 9.07
N PRO A 512 0.94 17.79 10.23
CA PRO A 512 -0.32 18.20 10.87
C PRO A 512 -1.17 19.16 10.03
N ILE A 513 -0.57 19.90 9.08
CA ILE A 513 -1.27 20.87 8.23
C ILE A 513 -1.63 20.33 6.85
N GLY A 514 -1.20 19.12 6.49
CA GLY A 514 -1.45 18.53 5.19
C GLY A 514 -0.32 17.64 4.71
N ARG A 515 -0.36 17.27 3.43
CA ARG A 515 0.62 16.37 2.81
C ARG A 515 1.44 17.10 1.75
N PHE A 516 2.72 16.78 1.65
CA PHE A 516 3.64 17.35 0.65
C PHE A 516 4.19 16.25 -0.26
N GLN A 517 4.43 16.59 -1.52
CA GLN A 517 4.96 15.64 -2.48
C GLN A 517 5.76 16.32 -3.60
N PHE A 518 6.93 15.77 -3.93
CA PHE A 518 7.61 16.10 -5.18
C PHE A 518 7.00 15.31 -6.34
N VAL A 519 6.55 16.03 -7.37
CA VAL A 519 5.80 15.48 -8.52
C VAL A 519 6.49 15.69 -9.87
N LEU A 520 7.72 16.23 -9.85
CA LEU A 520 8.48 16.51 -11.07
C LEU A 520 8.61 15.27 -11.94
N GLY A 521 8.07 15.35 -13.17
CA GLY A 521 8.12 14.28 -14.15
C GLY A 521 7.08 13.17 -13.99
N ARG A 522 6.23 13.22 -12.95
CA ARG A 522 5.07 12.32 -12.79
C ARG A 522 3.84 12.86 -13.48
N GLU A 523 3.75 14.17 -13.61
CA GLU A 523 2.61 14.85 -14.20
C GLU A 523 3.10 15.80 -15.28
N VAL A 524 2.42 15.79 -16.43
CA VAL A 524 2.66 16.72 -17.53
C VAL A 524 1.33 17.25 -18.00
N GLY A 525 1.20 18.57 -18.04
CA GLY A 525 0.06 19.28 -18.63
C GLY A 525 0.41 19.89 -19.98
N ILE A 526 -0.54 19.86 -20.90
CA ILE A 526 -0.47 20.49 -22.21
C ILE A 526 -1.74 21.28 -22.43
N SER A 527 -1.62 22.57 -22.73
CA SER A 527 -2.75 23.41 -23.15
C SER A 527 -2.52 23.93 -24.56
N ILE A 528 -3.49 23.73 -25.46
CA ILE A 528 -3.38 24.12 -26.86
C ILE A 528 -4.33 25.29 -27.13
N TYR A 529 -3.76 26.44 -27.47
CA TYR A 529 -4.47 27.70 -27.74
C TYR A 529 -4.67 27.92 -29.25
N GLY A 530 -5.64 28.77 -29.62
CA GLY A 530 -5.92 29.12 -31.03
C GLY A 530 -6.62 28.02 -31.83
N LEU A 531 -7.32 27.08 -31.17
CA LEU A 531 -8.14 26.05 -31.80
C LEU A 531 -9.64 26.39 -31.87
N GLY A 532 -10.08 27.45 -31.19
CA GLY A 532 -11.48 27.91 -31.19
C GLY A 532 -11.90 28.61 -32.48
N GLY A 533 -13.17 29.00 -32.55
CA GLY A 533 -13.74 29.71 -33.71
C GLY A 533 -13.21 31.15 -33.88
N THR A 534 -12.68 31.75 -32.81
CA THR A 534 -12.02 33.05 -32.82
C THR A 534 -10.50 32.85 -32.77
N ALA A 535 -9.78 33.45 -33.71
CA ALA A 535 -8.31 33.42 -33.69
C ALA A 535 -7.77 34.26 -32.52
N ASP A 536 -6.83 33.69 -31.76
CA ASP A 536 -6.07 34.46 -30.79
C ASP A 536 -5.15 35.43 -31.53
N ALA A 537 -5.19 36.71 -31.18
CA ALA A 537 -4.41 37.76 -31.83
C ALA A 537 -3.74 38.67 -30.80
N LEU A 538 -2.50 39.07 -31.07
CA LEU A 538 -1.73 39.97 -30.22
C LEU A 538 -1.11 41.11 -31.03
N PHE A 539 -0.63 42.12 -30.32
CA PHE A 539 0.10 43.24 -30.91
C PHE A 539 1.61 43.00 -30.84
N VAL A 540 2.28 43.11 -31.99
CA VAL A 540 3.73 42.98 -32.14
C VAL A 540 4.33 44.32 -32.56
N PRO A 541 5.24 44.91 -31.76
CA PRO A 541 6.05 46.03 -32.23
C PRO A 541 6.95 45.62 -33.38
N THR A 542 6.98 46.41 -34.45
CA THR A 542 7.87 46.19 -35.61
C THR A 542 9.13 47.05 -35.55
N SER A 543 10.16 46.70 -36.32
CA SER A 543 11.41 47.47 -36.40
C SER A 543 11.24 48.92 -36.88
N SER A 544 10.15 49.22 -37.59
CA SER A 544 9.76 50.57 -38.03
C SER A 544 8.96 51.36 -37.00
N ASN A 545 8.92 50.92 -35.73
CA ASN A 545 8.12 51.52 -34.66
C ASN A 545 6.60 51.57 -34.97
N THR A 546 6.13 50.68 -35.86
CA THR A 546 4.72 50.48 -36.17
C THR A 546 4.17 49.25 -35.45
N LEU A 547 2.85 49.19 -35.26
CA LEU A 547 2.17 48.08 -34.58
C LEU A 547 1.64 47.08 -35.62
N ALA A 548 2.02 45.81 -35.49
CA ALA A 548 1.42 44.73 -36.25
C ALA A 548 0.39 43.96 -35.40
N ILE A 549 -0.68 43.49 -36.03
CA ILE A 549 -1.64 42.57 -35.42
C ILE A 549 -1.36 41.18 -35.97
N VAL A 550 -1.04 40.24 -35.09
CA VAL A 550 -0.62 38.90 -35.47
C VAL A 550 -1.54 37.89 -34.79
N THR A 551 -2.18 37.03 -35.59
CA THR A 551 -2.83 35.83 -35.08
C THR A 551 -1.80 34.77 -34.79
N TYR A 552 -2.02 33.97 -33.74
CA TYR A 552 -1.09 32.92 -33.37
C TYR A 552 -1.78 31.71 -32.77
N LYS A 553 -1.08 30.57 -32.81
CA LYS A 553 -1.40 29.36 -32.05
C LYS A 553 -0.19 28.99 -31.20
N SER A 554 -0.45 28.51 -30.00
CA SER A 554 0.60 28.16 -29.05
C SER A 554 0.26 26.90 -28.26
N ILE A 555 1.31 26.19 -27.85
CA ILE A 555 1.25 25.03 -26.96
C ILE A 555 1.96 25.41 -25.68
N LYS A 556 1.24 25.32 -24.56
CA LYS A 556 1.77 25.53 -23.22
C LYS A 556 2.03 24.18 -22.56
N TYR A 557 3.28 23.95 -22.19
CA TYR A 557 3.73 22.78 -21.45
C TYR A 557 3.87 23.13 -19.97
N ASP A 558 3.22 22.37 -19.10
CA ASP A 558 3.18 22.56 -17.66
C ASP A 558 3.84 21.36 -16.95
N PHE A 559 4.87 21.63 -16.15
CA PHE A 559 5.62 20.63 -15.40
C PHE A 559 5.51 20.92 -13.90
N PRO A 560 4.51 20.34 -13.22
CA PRO A 560 4.42 20.33 -11.76
C PRO A 560 5.68 19.76 -11.13
N PHE A 561 6.17 20.38 -10.06
CA PHE A 561 7.32 19.88 -9.32
C PHE A 561 7.05 19.68 -7.82
N LEU A 562 6.10 20.42 -7.24
CA LEU A 562 5.72 20.30 -5.83
C LEU A 562 4.20 20.37 -5.67
N GLU A 563 3.64 19.49 -4.85
CA GLU A 563 2.22 19.43 -4.50
C GLU A 563 2.06 19.48 -2.98
N TYR A 564 1.13 20.31 -2.52
CA TYR A 564 0.68 20.41 -1.14
C TYR A 564 -0.81 20.15 -1.07
N GLN A 565 -1.23 19.21 -0.22
CA GLN A 565 -2.62 18.79 -0.07
C GLN A 565 -3.07 19.02 1.38
N PRO A 566 -3.67 20.19 1.69
CA PRO A 566 -4.15 20.50 3.04
C PRO A 566 -5.35 19.66 3.46
N VAL A 567 -6.26 19.35 2.51
CA VAL A 567 -7.52 18.66 2.81
C VAL A 567 -7.68 17.46 1.89
N ARG A 568 -8.08 16.34 2.49
CA ARG A 568 -8.51 15.12 1.82
C ARG A 568 -9.70 14.56 2.56
N SER A 569 -10.73 14.16 1.82
CA SER A 569 -11.80 13.33 2.33
C SER A 569 -11.97 12.11 1.43
N PHE A 570 -12.27 10.98 2.04
CA PHE A 570 -12.63 9.78 1.32
C PHE A 570 -13.85 9.14 2.01
N SER A 571 -14.90 8.89 1.23
CA SER A 571 -16.15 8.30 1.69
C SER A 571 -16.57 7.21 0.72
N GLN A 572 -16.39 5.94 1.12
CA GLN A 572 -16.76 4.71 0.39
C GLN A 572 -16.40 4.66 -1.10
N SER A 573 -17.05 5.43 -1.96
CA SER A 573 -16.76 5.49 -3.39
C SER A 573 -16.24 6.85 -3.83
N GLN A 574 -16.20 7.87 -2.97
CA GLN A 574 -15.88 9.24 -3.34
C GLN A 574 -14.63 9.74 -2.64
N SER A 575 -13.71 10.32 -3.41
CA SER A 575 -12.55 11.04 -2.91
C SER A 575 -12.67 12.51 -3.28
N SER A 576 -12.40 13.40 -2.33
CA SER A 576 -12.23 14.82 -2.59
C SER A 576 -10.93 15.34 -1.98
N ALA A 577 -10.26 16.23 -2.71
CA ALA A 577 -9.01 16.83 -2.27
C ALA A 577 -8.90 18.28 -2.74
N LEU A 578 -8.38 19.12 -1.85
CA LEU A 578 -7.89 20.45 -2.21
C LEU A 578 -6.36 20.38 -2.29
N LYS A 579 -5.79 20.87 -3.39
CA LYS A 579 -4.34 20.82 -3.65
C LYS A 579 -3.82 22.20 -4.06
N LEU A 580 -2.62 22.53 -3.62
CA LEU A 580 -1.79 23.60 -4.15
C LEU A 580 -0.63 22.96 -4.90
N GLN A 581 -0.47 23.29 -6.16
CA GLN A 581 0.55 22.73 -7.02
C GLN A 581 1.43 23.85 -7.57
N PHE A 582 2.74 23.65 -7.52
CA PHE A 582 3.74 24.54 -8.08
C PHE A 582 4.31 23.91 -9.34
N SER A 583 4.36 24.69 -10.42
CA SER A 583 4.83 24.24 -11.73
C SER A 583 5.77 25.25 -12.35
N PHE A 584 6.61 24.78 -13.25
CA PHE A 584 7.26 25.62 -14.25
C PHE A 584 6.83 25.16 -15.64
N GLY A 585 7.03 25.99 -16.64
CA GLY A 585 6.65 25.61 -17.99
C GLY A 585 7.10 26.58 -19.06
N VAL A 586 6.75 26.23 -20.29
CA VAL A 586 7.03 27.00 -21.49
C VAL A 586 5.78 27.08 -22.35
N ASP A 587 5.50 28.27 -22.85
CA ASP A 587 4.44 28.53 -23.82
C ASP A 587 5.08 28.84 -25.17
N ALA A 588 4.92 27.93 -26.12
CA ALA A 588 5.62 27.94 -27.40
C ALA A 588 4.63 28.24 -28.54
N PRO A 589 4.77 29.37 -29.25
CA PRO A 589 4.03 29.63 -30.47
C PRO A 589 4.51 28.69 -31.59
N PHE A 590 3.58 28.16 -32.38
CA PHE A 590 3.91 27.21 -33.47
C PHE A 590 3.26 27.56 -34.82
N LYS A 591 2.34 28.53 -34.84
CA LYS A 591 1.74 29.04 -36.07
C LYS A 591 1.41 30.52 -35.88
N THR A 592 1.75 31.33 -36.87
CA THR A 592 1.52 32.77 -36.88
C THR A 592 0.96 33.20 -38.23
N ALA A 593 0.13 34.24 -38.25
CA ALA A 593 -0.28 34.93 -39.48
C ALA A 593 -0.61 36.39 -39.17
N ALA A 594 -0.08 37.31 -39.98
CA ALA A 594 -0.37 38.73 -39.85
C ALA A 594 -1.79 39.06 -40.31
N ILE A 595 -2.49 39.87 -39.52
CA ILE A 595 -3.72 40.54 -39.95
C ILE A 595 -3.36 41.87 -40.61
N THR A 596 -2.48 42.65 -39.96
CA THR A 596 -2.05 43.97 -40.44
C THR A 596 -0.59 44.22 -40.03
N PRO A 597 0.29 44.67 -40.95
CA PRO A 597 0.08 44.80 -42.40
C PRO A 597 0.09 43.43 -43.11
N VAL A 598 -0.83 43.22 -44.06
CA VAL A 598 -1.03 41.95 -44.79
C VAL A 598 0.22 41.50 -45.57
N ALA A 599 1.11 42.44 -45.92
CA ALA A 599 2.31 42.18 -46.73
C ALA A 599 3.45 41.44 -45.99
N GLN A 600 3.38 41.31 -44.65
CA GLN A 600 4.39 40.61 -43.86
C GLN A 600 3.85 39.25 -43.44
N THR A 601 4.38 38.17 -44.00
CA THR A 601 3.85 36.82 -43.77
C THR A 601 4.44 36.13 -42.54
N ASP A 602 5.64 36.53 -42.11
CA ASP A 602 6.36 35.87 -41.03
C ASP A 602 6.70 36.84 -39.89
N PHE A 603 6.15 36.54 -38.71
CA PHE A 603 6.52 37.16 -37.44
C PHE A 603 7.14 36.08 -36.56
N GLU A 604 8.41 36.24 -36.22
CA GLU A 604 9.09 35.33 -35.30
C GLU A 604 8.63 35.62 -33.87
N LEU A 605 7.81 34.71 -33.33
CA LEU A 605 7.41 34.75 -31.92
C LEU A 605 8.31 33.81 -31.11
N LYS A 606 8.78 34.28 -29.94
CA LYS A 606 9.62 33.50 -29.03
C LYS A 606 8.78 32.73 -27.99
N PRO A 607 9.28 31.60 -27.45
CA PRO A 607 8.65 30.94 -26.31
C PRO A 607 8.70 31.77 -25.04
N ILE A 608 7.68 31.64 -24.20
CA ILE A 608 7.58 32.31 -22.90
C ILE A 608 7.74 31.31 -21.77
N TRP A 609 8.73 31.53 -20.91
CA TRP A 609 8.93 30.74 -19.71
C TRP A 609 8.09 31.29 -18.56
N TYR A 610 7.55 30.40 -17.74
CA TYR A 610 6.72 30.76 -16.60
C TYR A 610 6.94 29.86 -15.39
N VAL A 611 6.60 30.42 -14.22
CA VAL A 611 6.41 29.68 -12.97
C VAL A 611 4.98 29.92 -12.52
N SER A 612 4.29 28.89 -12.04
CA SER A 612 2.89 28.99 -11.67
C SER A 612 2.56 28.32 -10.35
N VAL A 613 1.50 28.82 -9.74
CA VAL A 613 0.81 28.20 -8.60
C VAL A 613 -0.62 27.91 -9.03
N ARG A 614 -1.09 26.70 -8.76
CA ARG A 614 -2.42 26.21 -9.10
C ARG A 614 -3.12 25.70 -7.85
N LEU A 615 -4.27 26.27 -7.52
CA LEU A 615 -5.20 25.76 -6.51
C LEU A 615 -6.19 24.85 -7.22
N ILE A 616 -6.26 23.58 -6.82
CA ILE A 616 -7.00 22.52 -7.50
C ILE A 616 -8.01 21.92 -6.53
N PHE A 617 -9.26 21.82 -6.94
CA PHE A 617 -10.24 20.94 -6.33
C PHE A 617 -10.40 19.69 -7.19
N ASN A 618 -10.14 18.53 -6.61
CA ASN A 618 -10.30 17.24 -7.27
C ASN A 618 -11.41 16.45 -6.59
N TRP A 619 -12.34 15.95 -7.39
CA TRP A 619 -13.32 14.96 -6.98
C TRP A 619 -13.20 13.71 -7.84
N ARG A 620 -13.28 12.52 -7.23
CA ARG A 620 -13.19 11.22 -7.89
C ARG A 620 -14.27 10.28 -7.35
N TYR A 621 -14.87 9.49 -8.23
CA TYR A 621 -15.77 8.39 -7.93
C TYR A 621 -15.15 7.07 -8.39
N TYR A 622 -14.99 6.13 -7.45
CA TYR A 622 -14.42 4.79 -7.64
C TYR A 622 -15.51 3.74 -7.86
N PHE A 623 -15.29 2.85 -8.82
CA PHE A 623 -16.19 1.74 -9.18
C PHE A 623 -15.87 0.46 -8.41
#